data_AF-A0A800F210-F1
#
_entry.id   AF-A0A800F210-F1
#
_cell.length_a   1.000
_cell.length_b   1.000
_cell.length_c   1.000
_cell.angle_alpha   90.00
_cell.angle_beta   90.00
_cell.angle_gamma   90.00
#
_symmetry.space_group_name_H-M   'P 1'
#
loop_
_entity.id
_entity.type
_entity.pdbx_description
1 polymer ?
#
loop_
_entity_poly.entity_id
_entity_poly.type
_entity_poly.pdbx_seq_one_letter_code
_entity_poly.pdbx_strand_id
1 'polypeptide(L)'
;MSDDKIIFSMHRVSKTFPGANKPVIKDISLSFFYGAKIGIIGLNGSGKSTVLKIIAGLDDAYNGDVTFSKEHSIGYLEQEPVLDDSKTVMDIVKEGAGEAVELLNEYNKINDLFGLPEYYEDADKMEKLMARQGSVQDKIDAIDAWSLETTLNIAMDALRCPDPDTPIKILSGGERRRVALCRLLLSEPDILLLDEPTNHLDAESVQWLEMHLQQYKGTVIAITHDRYFLDNVAGWILELDRGEGIPFKGNYTSWLEQKSKRLQQEEKQAGKRKKTLERELEWVRMSPKARQTKSKARLSNYEKLLGAEQKQKEEKLEIFIPAGPRLGNNVIKAEAVSKGFDDRLLYENLNFDLPPAGIVGIIGPNGAGKTTLFRMIMNQESADDGSFSVGETVKIAYVDQQHAEIDPNKSIWEQISGGNELLDL
;
A
#
# COMPACT_ATOMS: atom_id res chain seq x y z
N MET A 1 -28.32 -8.22 17.07
CA MET A 1 -27.08 -8.49 17.82
C MET A 1 -26.13 -9.10 16.82
N SER A 2 -25.13 -8.35 16.35
CA SER A 2 -24.12 -8.91 15.46
C SER A 2 -23.24 -9.83 16.32
N ASP A 3 -23.17 -11.11 15.95
CA ASP A 3 -22.18 -12.03 16.51
C ASP A 3 -20.81 -11.60 15.99
N ASP A 4 -20.23 -10.57 16.62
CA ASP A 4 -18.90 -10.07 16.33
C ASP A 4 -17.87 -11.12 16.80
N LYS A 5 -17.74 -12.21 16.04
CA LYS A 5 -16.78 -13.28 16.31
C LYS A 5 -15.36 -12.72 16.13
N ILE A 6 -14.60 -12.77 17.21
CA ILE A 6 -13.18 -12.38 17.21
C ILE A 6 -12.40 -13.45 16.44
N ILE A 7 -11.70 -13.04 15.38
CA ILE A 7 -10.85 -13.93 14.57
C ILE A 7 -9.47 -14.10 15.19
N PHE A 8 -8.86 -12.99 15.62
CA PHE A 8 -7.60 -12.97 16.33
C PHE A 8 -7.50 -11.74 17.24
N SER A 9 -6.64 -11.85 18.24
CA SER A 9 -6.36 -10.80 19.20
C SER A 9 -4.85 -10.60 19.37
N MET A 10 -4.45 -9.35 19.48
CA MET A 10 -3.12 -8.93 19.88
C MET A 10 -3.19 -8.48 21.34
N HIS A 11 -2.27 -8.95 22.17
CA HIS A 11 -2.18 -8.56 23.58
C HIS A 11 -0.79 -8.05 23.91
N ARG A 12 -0.71 -6.75 24.26
CA ARG A 12 0.52 -6.02 24.63
C ARG A 12 1.67 -6.19 23.64
N VAL A 13 1.34 -6.25 22.35
CA VAL A 13 2.33 -6.44 21.30
C VAL A 13 3.25 -5.21 21.23
N SER A 14 4.54 -5.43 21.37
CA SER A 14 5.57 -4.39 21.35
C SER A 14 6.77 -4.82 20.53
N LYS A 15 7.31 -3.92 19.71
CA LYS A 15 8.48 -4.19 18.88
C LYS A 15 9.48 -3.04 18.91
N THR A 16 10.75 -3.39 19.09
CA THR A 16 11.91 -2.49 19.07
C THR A 16 12.94 -3.06 18.11
N PHE A 17 13.41 -2.27 17.15
CA PHE A 17 14.47 -2.69 16.24
C PHE A 17 15.86 -2.57 16.87
N PRO A 18 16.83 -3.41 16.48
CA PRO A 18 18.21 -3.28 16.90
C PRO A 18 18.76 -1.89 16.55
N GLY A 19 19.34 -1.18 17.53
CA GLY A 19 19.87 0.18 17.35
C GLY A 19 18.84 1.31 17.56
N ALA A 20 17.55 0.99 17.71
CA ALA A 20 16.53 1.98 18.06
C ALA A 20 16.40 2.12 19.59
N ASN A 21 16.53 3.35 20.11
CA ASN A 21 16.33 3.64 21.55
C ASN A 21 14.85 3.65 21.97
N LYS A 22 13.91 3.58 21.02
CA LYS A 22 12.47 3.64 21.28
C LYS A 22 11.77 2.48 20.55
N PRO A 23 10.75 1.86 21.18
CA PRO A 23 9.90 0.90 20.50
C PRO A 23 9.16 1.58 19.35
N VAL A 24 9.12 0.93 18.18
CA VAL A 24 8.33 1.38 17.03
C VAL A 24 6.85 1.11 17.26
N ILE A 25 6.55 -0.03 17.90
CA ILE A 25 5.22 -0.42 18.33
C ILE A 25 5.27 -0.71 19.83
N LYS A 26 4.30 -0.23 20.60
CA LYS A 26 4.27 -0.33 22.05
C LYS A 26 2.88 -0.70 22.57
N ASP A 27 2.82 -1.80 23.33
CA ASP A 27 1.67 -2.26 24.10
C ASP A 27 0.36 -2.37 23.30
N ILE A 28 0.43 -2.67 22.00
CA ILE A 28 -0.77 -2.79 21.15
C ILE A 28 -1.63 -3.95 21.64
N SER A 29 -2.86 -3.63 22.04
CA SER A 29 -3.85 -4.58 22.51
C SER A 29 -5.14 -4.37 21.73
N LEU A 30 -5.38 -5.21 20.72
CA LEU A 30 -6.47 -5.06 19.76
C LEU A 30 -7.15 -6.41 19.53
N SER A 31 -8.45 -6.38 19.24
CA SER A 31 -9.23 -7.54 18.84
C SER A 31 -9.84 -7.28 17.47
N PHE A 32 -9.72 -8.27 16.59
CA PHE A 32 -10.15 -8.18 15.19
C PHE A 32 -11.37 -9.07 14.99
N PHE A 33 -12.40 -8.54 14.34
CA PHE A 33 -13.67 -9.25 14.10
C PHE A 33 -13.72 -9.80 12.68
N TYR A 34 -14.38 -10.95 12.50
CA TYR A 34 -14.62 -11.51 11.18
C TYR A 34 -15.41 -10.55 10.30
N GLY A 35 -14.97 -10.36 9.05
CA GLY A 35 -15.60 -9.46 8.08
C GLY A 35 -15.29 -7.97 8.30
N ALA A 36 -14.50 -7.62 9.31
CA ALA A 36 -14.12 -6.23 9.54
C ALA A 36 -13.25 -5.69 8.39
N LYS A 37 -13.51 -4.45 7.98
CA LYS A 37 -12.70 -3.71 7.00
C LYS A 37 -11.96 -2.61 7.73
N ILE A 38 -10.65 -2.76 7.85
CA ILE A 38 -9.80 -1.95 8.72
C ILE A 38 -8.76 -1.24 7.87
N GLY A 39 -8.77 0.09 7.91
CA GLY A 39 -7.72 0.92 7.34
C GLY A 39 -6.68 1.27 8.39
N ILE A 40 -5.40 0.95 8.16
CA ILE A 40 -4.30 1.36 9.03
C ILE A 40 -3.71 2.67 8.49
N ILE A 41 -3.63 3.67 9.36
CA ILE A 41 -3.08 4.98 9.04
C ILE A 41 -2.08 5.42 10.11
N GLY A 42 -1.16 6.30 9.74
CA GLY A 42 -0.10 6.76 10.62
C GLY A 42 1.03 7.40 9.84
N LEU A 43 1.91 8.11 10.53
CA LEU A 43 3.09 8.73 9.92
C LEU A 43 4.06 7.66 9.38
N ASN A 44 4.98 8.05 8.51
CA ASN A 44 6.04 7.14 8.08
C ASN A 44 6.94 6.79 9.28
N GLY A 45 7.28 5.51 9.42
CA GLY A 45 7.99 5.01 10.59
C GLY A 45 7.12 4.74 11.84
N SER A 46 5.79 4.90 11.77
CA SER A 46 4.87 4.57 12.88
C SER A 46 4.67 3.06 13.11
N GLY A 47 5.26 2.21 12.27
CA GLY A 47 5.14 0.74 12.41
C GLY A 47 4.01 0.08 11.63
N LYS A 48 3.34 0.79 10.70
CA LYS A 48 2.23 0.25 9.87
C LYS A 48 2.56 -1.12 9.25
N SER A 49 3.59 -1.17 8.40
CA SER A 49 4.04 -2.41 7.74
C SER A 49 4.54 -3.46 8.75
N THR A 50 5.10 -3.01 9.87
CA THR A 50 5.54 -3.92 10.94
C THR A 50 4.35 -4.61 11.62
N VAL A 51 3.25 -3.91 11.87
CA VAL A 51 2.01 -4.51 12.38
C VAL A 51 1.48 -5.55 11.39
N LEU A 52 1.43 -5.24 10.08
CA LEU A 52 1.00 -6.21 9.08
C LEU A 52 1.88 -7.47 9.06
N LYS A 53 3.20 -7.31 9.10
CA LYS A 53 4.15 -8.44 9.09
C LYS A 53 4.01 -9.35 10.31
N ILE A 54 3.76 -8.76 11.49
CA ILE A 54 3.48 -9.51 12.72
C ILE A 54 2.18 -10.32 12.56
N ILE A 55 1.12 -9.71 12.02
CA ILE A 55 -0.16 -10.40 11.79
C ILE A 55 -0.02 -11.50 10.72
N ALA A 56 0.81 -11.27 9.71
CA ALA A 56 1.10 -12.24 8.65
C ALA A 56 1.96 -13.43 9.13
N GLY A 57 2.52 -13.39 10.34
CA GLY A 57 3.45 -14.40 10.83
C GLY A 57 4.83 -14.36 10.14
N LEU A 58 5.17 -13.26 9.47
CA LEU A 58 6.49 -13.07 8.83
C LEU A 58 7.53 -12.52 9.79
N ASP A 59 7.10 -12.06 10.96
CA ASP A 59 7.96 -11.40 11.93
C ASP A 59 7.59 -11.80 13.36
N ASP A 60 8.33 -12.76 13.89
CA ASP A 60 8.15 -13.31 15.25
C ASP A 60 8.94 -12.54 16.31
N ALA A 61 9.75 -11.56 15.91
CA ALA A 61 10.61 -10.81 16.82
C ALA A 61 9.84 -9.64 17.46
N TYR A 62 8.89 -9.96 18.34
CA TYR A 62 8.11 -9.02 19.15
C TYR A 62 7.88 -9.54 20.58
N ASN A 63 7.50 -8.64 21.48
CA ASN A 63 7.02 -8.99 22.82
C ASN A 63 5.49 -8.96 22.85
N GLY A 64 4.87 -9.75 23.72
CA GLY A 64 3.41 -9.89 23.79
C GLY A 64 2.91 -11.12 23.04
N ASP A 65 1.60 -11.24 22.88
CA ASP A 65 0.97 -12.44 22.33
C ASP A 65 0.03 -12.08 21.17
N VAL A 66 0.10 -12.86 20.09
CA VAL A 66 -0.89 -12.86 19.01
C VAL A 66 -1.58 -14.22 19.04
N THR A 67 -2.91 -14.22 19.23
CA THR A 67 -3.70 -15.45 19.37
C THR A 67 -4.80 -15.46 18.33
N PHE A 68 -4.86 -16.54 17.55
CA PHE A 68 -5.93 -16.82 16.59
C PHE A 68 -6.97 -17.74 17.23
N SER A 69 -8.25 -17.47 16.97
CA SER A 69 -9.36 -18.24 17.54
C SER A 69 -9.51 -19.63 16.91
N LYS A 70 -9.12 -19.77 15.63
CA LYS A 70 -9.13 -20.99 14.81
C LYS A 70 -8.01 -20.92 13.75
N GLU A 71 -7.78 -22.03 13.06
CA GLU A 71 -7.01 -22.02 11.81
C GLU A 71 -7.75 -21.17 10.77
N HIS A 72 -7.11 -20.08 10.35
CA HIS A 72 -7.60 -19.15 9.34
C HIS A 72 -6.53 -18.99 8.26
N SER A 73 -6.95 -18.91 7.00
CA SER A 73 -6.03 -18.58 5.91
C SER A 73 -5.70 -17.09 5.92
N ILE A 74 -4.41 -16.77 5.86
CA ILE A 74 -3.92 -15.39 5.84
C ILE A 74 -3.26 -15.15 4.50
N GLY A 75 -3.76 -14.15 3.76
CA GLY A 75 -3.14 -13.66 2.55
C GLY A 75 -2.43 -12.33 2.81
N TYR A 76 -1.17 -12.22 2.41
CA TYR A 76 -0.39 -10.99 2.54
C TYR A 76 0.13 -10.53 1.17
N LEU A 77 -0.15 -9.26 0.84
CA LEU A 77 0.46 -8.59 -0.30
C LEU A 77 1.71 -7.84 0.14
N GLU A 78 2.86 -8.37 -0.25
CA GLU A 78 4.16 -7.73 -0.07
C GLU A 78 4.30 -6.48 -0.97
N GLN A 79 5.10 -5.51 -0.52
CA GLN A 79 5.41 -4.31 -1.32
C GLN A 79 6.20 -4.68 -2.59
N GLU A 80 7.11 -5.65 -2.48
CA GLU A 80 7.88 -6.24 -3.57
C GLU A 80 7.61 -7.75 -3.61
N PRO A 81 6.60 -8.19 -4.38
CA PRO A 81 6.21 -9.58 -4.36
C PRO A 81 7.25 -10.47 -5.04
N VAL A 82 7.58 -11.55 -4.35
CA VAL A 82 8.40 -12.64 -4.90
C VAL A 82 7.49 -13.56 -5.71
N LEU A 83 7.70 -13.57 -7.02
CA LEU A 83 7.03 -14.45 -7.98
C LEU A 83 8.04 -15.38 -8.64
N ASP A 84 7.59 -16.53 -9.13
CA ASP A 84 8.45 -17.47 -9.85
C ASP A 84 8.73 -16.97 -11.28
N ASP A 85 9.97 -16.59 -11.54
CA ASP A 85 10.46 -16.07 -12.82
C ASP A 85 10.33 -17.07 -13.98
N SER A 86 10.18 -18.37 -13.69
CA SER A 86 10.07 -19.42 -14.71
C SER A 86 8.65 -19.56 -15.29
N LYS A 87 7.65 -18.96 -14.64
CA LYS A 87 6.23 -19.10 -14.97
C LYS A 87 5.71 -17.95 -15.84
N THR A 88 4.55 -18.17 -16.44
CA THR A 88 3.79 -17.11 -17.13
C THR A 88 2.88 -16.36 -16.16
N VAL A 89 2.30 -15.23 -16.60
CA VAL A 89 1.28 -14.51 -15.83
C VAL A 89 0.12 -15.43 -15.48
N MET A 90 -0.43 -16.15 -16.47
CA MET A 90 -1.56 -17.04 -16.26
C MET A 90 -1.26 -18.16 -15.26
N ASP A 91 -0.05 -18.72 -15.30
CA ASP A 91 0.36 -19.76 -14.34
C ASP A 91 0.34 -19.24 -12.90
N ILE A 92 0.87 -18.03 -12.65
CA ILE A 92 0.86 -17.41 -11.33
C ILE A 92 -0.57 -17.10 -10.88
N VAL A 93 -1.42 -16.58 -11.77
CA VAL A 93 -2.81 -16.24 -11.43
C VAL A 93 -3.61 -17.51 -11.08
N LYS A 94 -3.38 -18.62 -11.81
CA LYS A 94 -3.96 -19.94 -11.53
C LYS A 94 -3.58 -20.50 -10.16
N GLU A 95 -2.42 -20.18 -9.61
CA GLU A 95 -2.05 -20.57 -8.24
C GLU A 95 -3.03 -20.03 -7.20
N GLY A 96 -3.67 -18.89 -7.47
CA GLY A 96 -4.70 -18.32 -6.59
C GLY A 96 -5.92 -19.24 -6.48
N ALA A 97 -6.25 -19.97 -7.53
CA ALA A 97 -7.39 -20.89 -7.59
C ALA A 97 -6.94 -22.36 -7.61
N GLY A 98 -5.91 -22.71 -6.81
CA GLY A 98 -5.27 -24.02 -6.84
C GLY A 98 -6.24 -25.20 -6.72
N GLU A 99 -7.20 -25.15 -5.79
CA GLU A 99 -8.20 -26.22 -5.63
C GLU A 99 -9.06 -26.42 -6.89
N ALA A 100 -9.54 -25.33 -7.49
CA ALA A 100 -10.34 -25.39 -8.72
C ALA A 100 -9.52 -25.93 -9.90
N VAL A 101 -8.27 -25.49 -10.05
CA VAL A 101 -7.35 -25.98 -11.09
C VAL A 101 -7.06 -27.46 -10.91
N GLU A 102 -6.80 -27.92 -9.68
CA GLU A 102 -6.55 -29.33 -9.38
C GLU A 102 -7.76 -30.21 -9.70
N LEU A 103 -8.97 -29.78 -9.34
CA LEU A 103 -10.21 -30.50 -9.64
C LEU A 103 -10.46 -30.63 -11.14
N LEU A 104 -10.27 -29.54 -11.91
CA LEU A 104 -10.41 -29.57 -13.36
C LEU A 104 -9.36 -30.47 -14.02
N ASN A 105 -8.11 -30.41 -13.56
CA ASN A 105 -7.04 -31.28 -14.05
C ASN A 105 -7.32 -32.75 -13.73
N GLU A 106 -7.82 -33.05 -12.53
CA GLU A 106 -8.24 -34.39 -12.16
C GLU A 106 -9.40 -34.88 -13.04
N TYR A 107 -10.41 -34.05 -13.27
CA TYR A 107 -11.53 -34.37 -14.14
C TYR A 107 -11.08 -34.67 -15.58
N ASN A 108 -10.21 -33.84 -16.16
CA ASN A 108 -9.64 -34.06 -17.49
C ASN A 108 -8.83 -35.35 -17.55
N LYS A 109 -8.01 -35.62 -16.54
CA LYS A 109 -7.25 -36.87 -16.44
C LYS A 109 -8.17 -38.09 -16.37
N ILE A 110 -9.25 -38.01 -15.60
CA ILE A 110 -10.27 -39.08 -15.53
C ILE A 110 -10.91 -39.32 -16.92
N ASN A 111 -11.22 -38.25 -17.65
CA ASN A 111 -11.72 -38.35 -19.04
C ASN A 111 -10.74 -39.05 -19.98
N ASP A 112 -9.45 -38.73 -19.87
CA ASP A 112 -8.42 -39.41 -20.67
C ASP A 112 -8.33 -40.91 -20.33
N LEU A 113 -8.46 -41.27 -19.05
CA LEU A 113 -8.45 -42.67 -18.61
C LEU A 113 -9.65 -43.47 -19.16
N PHE A 114 -10.81 -42.86 -19.36
CA PHE A 114 -11.95 -43.51 -20.01
C PHE A 114 -11.63 -43.97 -21.44
N GLY A 115 -10.68 -43.32 -22.12
CA GLY A 115 -10.26 -43.69 -23.47
C GLY A 115 -9.27 -44.86 -23.55
N LEU A 116 -8.78 -45.39 -22.41
CA LEU A 116 -7.74 -46.41 -22.39
C LEU A 116 -8.31 -47.84 -22.26
N PRO A 117 -7.80 -48.83 -23.04
CA PRO A 117 -8.28 -50.22 -23.00
C PRO A 117 -8.29 -50.85 -21.62
N GLU A 118 -7.26 -50.54 -20.81
CA GLU A 118 -7.15 -51.02 -19.44
C GLU A 118 -8.36 -50.69 -18.56
N TYR A 119 -9.07 -49.60 -18.86
CA TYR A 119 -10.19 -49.11 -18.07
C TYR A 119 -11.55 -49.39 -18.72
N TYR A 120 -11.67 -49.32 -20.05
CA TYR A 120 -12.96 -49.59 -20.69
C TYR A 120 -13.26 -51.08 -20.90
N GLU A 121 -12.25 -51.96 -20.86
CA GLU A 121 -12.43 -53.41 -20.97
C GLU A 121 -12.67 -54.08 -19.61
N ASP A 122 -12.39 -53.38 -18.50
CA ASP A 122 -12.55 -53.87 -17.13
C ASP A 122 -13.71 -53.14 -16.43
N ALA A 123 -14.82 -53.85 -16.23
CA ALA A 123 -16.04 -53.30 -15.64
C ALA A 123 -15.83 -52.73 -14.22
N ASP A 124 -14.98 -53.37 -13.40
CA ASP A 124 -14.74 -52.94 -12.02
C ASP A 124 -13.89 -51.65 -11.98
N LYS A 125 -12.93 -51.53 -12.90
CA LYS A 125 -12.13 -50.29 -13.05
C LYS A 125 -12.97 -49.16 -13.63
N MET A 126 -13.85 -49.45 -14.58
CA MET A 126 -14.77 -48.48 -15.16
C MET A 126 -15.74 -47.93 -14.11
N GLU A 127 -16.33 -48.79 -13.28
CA GLU A 127 -17.25 -48.37 -12.22
C GLU A 127 -16.55 -47.45 -11.19
N LYS A 128 -15.32 -47.79 -10.77
CA LYS A 128 -14.52 -46.95 -9.87
C LYS A 128 -14.19 -45.59 -10.47
N LEU A 129 -13.88 -45.53 -11.77
CA LEU A 129 -13.64 -44.28 -12.49
C LEU A 129 -14.89 -43.41 -12.53
N MET A 130 -16.05 -43.98 -12.86
CA MET A 130 -17.32 -43.24 -12.88
C MET A 130 -17.67 -42.69 -11.50
N ALA A 131 -17.49 -43.50 -10.44
CA ALA A 131 -17.72 -43.04 -9.06
C ALA A 131 -16.78 -41.88 -8.69
N ARG A 132 -15.50 -41.96 -9.06
CA ARG A 132 -14.55 -40.87 -8.84
C ARG A 132 -14.91 -39.62 -9.65
N GLN A 133 -15.25 -39.77 -10.92
CA GLN A 133 -15.69 -38.68 -11.79
C GLN A 133 -16.88 -37.93 -11.19
N GLY A 134 -17.91 -38.66 -10.74
CA GLY A 134 -19.07 -38.08 -10.07
C GLY A 134 -18.69 -37.27 -8.84
N SER A 135 -17.83 -37.82 -7.97
CA SER A 135 -17.35 -37.10 -6.78
C SER A 135 -16.53 -35.85 -7.07
N VAL A 136 -15.78 -35.85 -8.18
CA VAL A 136 -14.99 -34.68 -8.63
C VAL A 136 -15.92 -33.66 -9.25
N GLN A 137 -16.88 -34.08 -10.07
CA GLN A 137 -17.88 -33.22 -10.68
C GLN A 137 -18.74 -32.49 -9.63
N ASP A 138 -19.22 -33.21 -8.61
CA ASP A 138 -19.97 -32.60 -7.50
C ASP A 138 -19.17 -31.48 -6.81
N LYS A 139 -17.85 -31.66 -6.68
CA LYS A 139 -16.96 -30.64 -6.11
C LYS A 139 -16.75 -29.47 -7.06
N ILE A 140 -16.55 -29.72 -8.35
CA ILE A 140 -16.41 -28.67 -9.37
C ILE A 140 -17.67 -27.80 -9.41
N ASP A 141 -18.84 -28.42 -9.38
CA ASP A 141 -20.14 -27.72 -9.37
C ASP A 141 -20.33 -26.91 -8.08
N ALA A 142 -19.89 -27.43 -6.93
CA ALA A 142 -20.00 -26.74 -5.64
C ALA A 142 -19.21 -25.43 -5.55
N ILE A 143 -18.08 -25.34 -6.25
CA ILE A 143 -17.21 -24.14 -6.26
C ILE A 143 -17.28 -23.37 -7.60
N ASP A 144 -18.20 -23.75 -8.49
CA ASP A 144 -18.35 -23.20 -9.85
C ASP A 144 -17.03 -23.19 -10.65
N ALA A 145 -16.20 -24.24 -10.51
CA ALA A 145 -14.89 -24.27 -11.16
C ALA A 145 -14.98 -24.35 -12.70
N TRP A 146 -16.13 -24.68 -13.30
CA TRP A 146 -16.31 -24.60 -14.75
C TRP A 146 -16.15 -23.17 -15.31
N SER A 147 -16.50 -22.16 -14.50
CA SER A 147 -16.37 -20.75 -14.88
C SER A 147 -14.98 -20.17 -14.59
N LEU A 148 -14.06 -20.99 -14.07
CA LEU A 148 -12.75 -20.55 -13.58
C LEU A 148 -12.03 -19.66 -14.59
N GLU A 149 -11.84 -20.12 -15.84
CA GLU A 149 -11.12 -19.35 -16.86
C GLU A 149 -11.74 -17.97 -17.10
N THR A 150 -13.07 -17.88 -17.08
CA THR A 150 -13.78 -16.59 -17.21
C THR A 150 -13.49 -15.69 -16.00
N THR A 151 -13.55 -16.25 -14.79
CA THR A 151 -13.27 -15.54 -13.54
C THR A 151 -11.82 -15.03 -13.50
N LEU A 152 -10.85 -15.84 -13.93
CA LEU A 152 -9.44 -15.45 -14.02
C LEU A 152 -9.25 -14.28 -15.00
N ASN A 153 -9.85 -14.38 -16.20
CA ASN A 153 -9.73 -13.33 -17.22
C ASN A 153 -10.37 -12.01 -16.76
N ILE A 154 -11.56 -12.04 -16.16
CA ILE A 154 -12.21 -10.84 -15.61
C ILE A 154 -11.34 -10.18 -14.53
N ALA A 155 -10.75 -10.96 -13.64
CA ALA A 155 -9.88 -10.43 -12.58
C ALA A 155 -8.58 -9.83 -13.15
N MET A 156 -7.97 -10.50 -14.13
CA MET A 156 -6.78 -10.02 -14.82
C MET A 156 -7.05 -8.72 -15.59
N ASP A 157 -8.17 -8.64 -16.32
CA ASP A 157 -8.57 -7.46 -17.07
C ASP A 157 -8.84 -6.28 -16.15
N ALA A 158 -9.57 -6.53 -15.05
CA ALA A 158 -9.91 -5.50 -14.07
C ALA A 158 -8.69 -4.89 -13.37
N LEU A 159 -7.65 -5.70 -13.12
CA LEU A 159 -6.38 -5.25 -12.56
C LEU A 159 -5.36 -4.87 -13.62
N ARG A 160 -5.74 -4.88 -14.92
CA ARG A 160 -4.88 -4.59 -16.05
C ARG A 160 -3.54 -5.32 -15.95
N CYS A 161 -3.63 -6.62 -15.71
CA CYS A 161 -2.49 -7.51 -15.74
C CYS A 161 -1.90 -7.56 -17.17
N PRO A 162 -0.60 -7.86 -17.32
CA PRO A 162 0.00 -8.12 -18.62
C PRO A 162 -0.63 -9.34 -19.30
N ASP A 163 -0.30 -9.55 -20.58
CA ASP A 163 -0.81 -10.66 -21.37
C ASP A 163 -0.57 -12.02 -20.66
N PRO A 164 -1.57 -12.93 -20.63
CA PRO A 164 -1.50 -14.24 -19.98
C PRO A 164 -0.22 -15.04 -20.24
N ASP A 165 0.29 -15.00 -21.48
CA ASP A 165 1.45 -15.80 -21.90
C ASP A 165 2.79 -15.11 -21.62
N THR A 166 2.75 -13.89 -21.08
CA THR A 166 3.96 -13.12 -20.77
C THR A 166 4.76 -13.79 -19.64
N PRO A 167 6.07 -14.03 -19.81
CA PRO A 167 6.92 -14.54 -18.74
C PRO A 167 7.07 -13.54 -17.58
N ILE A 168 7.02 -14.01 -16.33
CA ILE A 168 7.16 -13.17 -15.12
C ILE A 168 8.51 -12.45 -15.04
N LYS A 169 9.57 -13.05 -15.62
CA LYS A 169 10.93 -12.50 -15.62
C LYS A 169 11.05 -11.13 -16.32
N ILE A 170 10.18 -10.83 -17.29
CA ILE A 170 10.26 -9.58 -18.07
C ILE A 170 9.35 -8.47 -17.55
N LEU A 171 8.55 -8.75 -16.51
CA LEU A 171 7.61 -7.80 -15.94
C LEU A 171 8.30 -6.73 -15.09
N SER A 172 7.80 -5.50 -15.17
CA SER A 172 8.16 -4.43 -14.23
C SER A 172 7.67 -4.74 -12.81
N GLY A 173 8.26 -4.11 -11.80
CA GLY A 173 7.85 -4.28 -10.40
C GLY A 173 6.36 -3.96 -10.16
N GLY A 174 5.83 -2.94 -10.85
CA GLY A 174 4.41 -2.59 -10.80
C GLY A 174 3.51 -3.66 -11.43
N GLU A 175 3.91 -4.24 -12.56
CA GLU A 175 3.18 -5.34 -13.21
C GLU A 175 3.19 -6.60 -12.35
N ARG A 176 4.35 -6.98 -11.81
CA ARG A 176 4.47 -8.08 -10.86
C ARG A 176 3.53 -7.91 -9.67
N ARG A 177 3.44 -6.69 -9.14
CA ARG A 177 2.52 -6.38 -8.04
C ARG A 177 1.06 -6.56 -8.39
N ARG A 178 0.65 -6.16 -9.61
CA ARG A 178 -0.74 -6.38 -10.07
C ARG A 178 -1.04 -7.87 -10.23
N VAL A 179 -0.11 -8.65 -10.78
CA VAL A 179 -0.25 -10.11 -10.90
C VAL A 179 -0.33 -10.78 -9.52
N ALA A 180 0.53 -10.38 -8.59
CA ALA A 180 0.53 -10.90 -7.21
C ALA A 180 -0.77 -10.55 -6.47
N LEU A 181 -1.28 -9.33 -6.65
CA LEU A 181 -2.58 -8.91 -6.11
C LEU A 181 -3.72 -9.72 -6.72
N CYS A 182 -3.71 -9.96 -8.03
CA CYS A 182 -4.71 -10.78 -8.71
C CYS A 182 -4.75 -12.21 -8.14
N ARG A 183 -3.58 -12.86 -8.05
CA ARG A 183 -3.44 -14.18 -7.41
C ARG A 183 -4.00 -14.20 -5.99
N LEU A 184 -3.70 -13.17 -5.20
CA LEU A 184 -4.10 -13.07 -3.80
C LEU A 184 -5.61 -12.86 -3.61
N LEU A 185 -6.24 -12.08 -4.48
CA LEU A 185 -7.69 -11.88 -4.42
C LEU A 185 -8.45 -13.16 -4.79
N LEU A 186 -7.94 -13.89 -5.77
CA LEU A 186 -8.53 -15.16 -6.23
C LEU A 186 -8.39 -16.31 -5.21
N SER A 187 -7.41 -16.25 -4.31
CA SER A 187 -7.29 -17.26 -3.25
C SER A 187 -8.25 -17.08 -2.08
N GLU A 188 -9.03 -16.00 -2.06
CA GLU A 188 -10.08 -15.70 -1.09
C GLU A 188 -9.75 -16.07 0.38
N PRO A 189 -8.60 -15.63 0.94
CA PRO A 189 -8.24 -15.95 2.33
C PRO A 189 -9.23 -15.38 3.36
N ASP A 190 -9.28 -15.97 4.56
CA ASP A 190 -10.12 -15.45 5.65
C ASP A 190 -9.67 -14.05 6.11
N ILE A 191 -8.37 -13.79 6.04
CA ILE A 191 -7.74 -12.53 6.45
C ILE A 191 -6.86 -12.04 5.31
N LEU A 192 -7.20 -10.86 4.78
CA LEU A 192 -6.45 -10.20 3.72
C LEU A 192 -5.66 -9.02 4.29
N LEU A 193 -4.34 -9.07 4.13
CA LEU A 193 -3.40 -8.06 4.58
C LEU A 193 -2.80 -7.36 3.37
N LEU A 194 -3.12 -6.08 3.19
CA LEU A 194 -2.69 -5.29 2.03
C LEU A 194 -1.80 -4.13 2.47
N ASP A 195 -0.56 -4.10 2.02
CA ASP A 195 0.33 -2.94 2.20
C ASP A 195 0.26 -2.07 0.94
N GLU A 196 -0.31 -0.86 1.02
CA GLU A 196 -0.49 0.11 -0.07
C GLU A 196 -1.03 -0.49 -1.40
N PRO A 197 -2.20 -1.16 -1.40
CA PRO A 197 -2.67 -1.93 -2.55
C PRO A 197 -3.06 -1.07 -3.77
N THR A 198 -3.32 0.23 -3.57
CA THR A 198 -3.67 1.18 -4.64
C THR A 198 -2.45 1.68 -5.40
N ASN A 199 -1.23 1.42 -4.93
CA ASN A 199 -0.02 1.85 -5.61
C ASN A 199 0.12 1.17 -6.98
N HIS A 200 0.50 1.96 -7.98
CA HIS A 200 0.67 1.53 -9.37
C HIS A 200 -0.62 1.00 -10.04
N LEU A 201 -1.79 1.25 -9.44
CA LEU A 201 -3.09 1.05 -10.07
C LEU A 201 -3.57 2.38 -10.69
N ASP A 202 -4.34 2.29 -11.78
CA ASP A 202 -5.07 3.43 -12.31
C ASP A 202 -6.45 3.55 -11.66
N ALA A 203 -7.15 4.66 -11.92
CA ALA A 203 -8.40 4.98 -11.24
C ALA A 203 -9.48 3.90 -11.41
N GLU A 204 -9.58 3.29 -12.60
CA GLU A 204 -10.54 2.21 -12.86
C GLU A 204 -10.19 0.93 -12.08
N SER A 205 -8.91 0.54 -12.07
CA SER A 205 -8.45 -0.62 -11.29
C SER A 205 -8.63 -0.41 -9.78
N VAL A 206 -8.40 0.81 -9.29
CA VAL A 206 -8.65 1.18 -7.88
C VAL A 206 -10.14 1.07 -7.56
N GLN A 207 -11.02 1.59 -8.41
CA GLN A 207 -12.46 1.50 -8.20
C GLN A 207 -12.95 0.05 -8.17
N TRP A 208 -12.46 -0.80 -9.08
CA TRP A 208 -12.78 -2.22 -9.07
C TRP A 208 -12.31 -2.90 -7.77
N LEU A 209 -11.07 -2.60 -7.35
CA LEU A 209 -10.52 -3.12 -6.09
C LEU A 209 -11.36 -2.69 -4.89
N GLU A 210 -11.80 -1.44 -4.82
CA GLU A 210 -12.69 -0.95 -3.76
C GLU A 210 -14.00 -1.74 -3.71
N MET A 211 -14.66 -1.91 -4.87
CA MET A 211 -15.92 -2.67 -4.96
C MET A 211 -15.72 -4.14 -4.54
N HIS A 212 -14.63 -4.76 -4.97
CA HIS A 212 -14.30 -6.13 -4.61
C HIS A 212 -14.07 -6.29 -3.10
N LEU A 213 -13.27 -5.41 -2.50
CA LEU A 213 -12.95 -5.47 -1.06
C LEU A 213 -14.14 -5.12 -0.15
N GLN A 214 -15.08 -4.30 -0.61
CA GLN A 214 -16.36 -4.06 0.06
C GLN A 214 -17.20 -5.33 0.15
N GLN A 215 -17.25 -6.13 -0.92
CA GLN A 215 -18.04 -7.36 -1.01
C GLN A 215 -17.33 -8.59 -0.41
N TYR A 216 -16.03 -8.46 -0.15
CA TYR A 216 -15.21 -9.53 0.39
C TYR A 216 -15.76 -10.05 1.72
N LYS A 217 -15.92 -11.38 1.87
CA LYS A 217 -16.54 -11.98 3.06
C LYS A 217 -15.61 -12.00 4.27
N GLY A 218 -14.31 -12.13 4.01
CA GLY A 218 -13.26 -12.16 5.04
C GLY A 218 -12.92 -10.78 5.62
N THR A 219 -11.96 -10.78 6.52
CA THR A 219 -11.45 -9.56 7.15
C THR A 219 -10.40 -8.92 6.25
N VAL A 220 -10.47 -7.61 6.04
CA VAL A 220 -9.50 -6.87 5.24
C VAL A 220 -8.79 -5.86 6.13
N ILE A 221 -7.47 -5.92 6.15
CA ILE A 221 -6.60 -4.97 6.84
C ILE A 221 -5.69 -4.35 5.79
N ALA A 222 -5.94 -3.09 5.46
CA ALA A 222 -5.20 -2.38 4.43
C ALA A 222 -4.46 -1.18 5.02
N ILE A 223 -3.17 -1.08 4.73
CA ILE A 223 -2.42 0.18 4.87
C ILE A 223 -2.63 0.94 3.58
N THR A 224 -3.13 2.16 3.65
CA THR A 224 -3.18 3.02 2.47
C THR A 224 -3.13 4.50 2.85
N HIS A 225 -2.56 5.29 1.94
CA HIS A 225 -2.68 6.75 1.94
C HIS A 225 -3.87 7.26 1.11
N ASP A 226 -4.59 6.39 0.42
CA ASP A 226 -5.75 6.76 -0.40
C ASP A 226 -6.97 7.05 0.48
N ARG A 227 -7.43 8.29 0.41
CA ARG A 227 -8.56 8.79 1.20
C ARG A 227 -9.89 8.24 0.70
N TYR A 228 -10.03 8.03 -0.62
CA TYR A 228 -11.26 7.50 -1.20
C TYR A 228 -11.43 6.03 -0.82
N PHE A 229 -10.35 5.26 -0.91
CA PHE A 229 -10.33 3.87 -0.46
C PHE A 229 -10.76 3.73 1.01
N LEU A 230 -10.18 4.55 1.90
CA LEU A 230 -10.52 4.52 3.32
C LEU A 230 -11.93 5.02 3.62
N ASP A 231 -12.50 5.87 2.76
CA ASP A 231 -13.87 6.36 2.97
C ASP A 231 -14.92 5.34 2.47
N ASN A 232 -14.61 4.66 1.37
CA ASN A 232 -15.50 3.70 0.72
C ASN A 232 -15.42 2.31 1.33
N VAL A 233 -14.23 1.81 1.64
CA VAL A 233 -14.02 0.39 2.05
C VAL A 233 -13.95 0.25 3.57
N ALA A 234 -13.28 1.17 4.27
CA ALA A 234 -12.98 0.98 5.68
C ALA A 234 -14.21 1.28 6.58
N GLY A 235 -14.59 0.29 7.39
CA GLY A 235 -15.56 0.46 8.49
C GLY A 235 -14.90 0.82 9.82
N TRP A 236 -13.58 0.61 9.90
CA TRP A 236 -12.74 0.91 11.05
C TRP A 236 -11.42 1.53 10.59
N ILE A 237 -10.90 2.45 11.38
CA ILE A 237 -9.61 3.07 11.19
C ILE A 237 -8.73 2.75 12.39
N LEU A 238 -7.57 2.15 12.15
CA LEU A 238 -6.53 1.96 13.15
C LEU A 238 -5.46 3.02 12.94
N GLU A 239 -5.45 4.03 13.82
CA GLU A 239 -4.41 5.04 13.82
C GLU A 239 -3.21 4.55 14.64
N LEU A 240 -2.06 4.40 13.99
CA LEU A 240 -0.77 4.22 14.65
C LEU A 240 -0.12 5.57 14.86
N ASP A 241 -0.08 6.00 16.11
CA ASP A 241 0.59 7.23 16.52
C ASP A 241 1.52 6.95 17.70
N ARG A 242 2.78 7.36 17.59
CA ARG A 242 3.81 7.20 18.64
C ARG A 242 3.96 5.76 19.18
N GLY A 243 3.70 4.77 18.31
CA GLY A 243 3.76 3.34 18.62
C GLY A 243 2.51 2.80 19.32
N GLU A 244 1.52 3.63 19.62
CA GLU A 244 0.23 3.22 20.17
C GLU A 244 -0.78 3.03 19.03
N GLY A 245 -1.59 1.97 19.13
CA GLY A 245 -2.68 1.70 18.18
C GLY A 245 -4.02 2.19 18.73
N ILE A 246 -4.60 3.21 18.10
CA ILE A 246 -5.86 3.81 18.51
C ILE A 246 -6.94 3.40 17.50
N PRO A 247 -7.84 2.47 17.86
CA PRO A 247 -8.93 2.05 16.98
C PRO A 247 -10.07 3.07 16.98
N PHE A 248 -10.62 3.32 15.80
CA PHE A 248 -11.78 4.17 15.57
C PHE A 248 -12.80 3.44 14.73
N LYS A 249 -14.08 3.49 15.15
CA LYS A 249 -15.19 2.96 14.36
C LYS A 249 -15.71 4.06 13.45
N GLY A 250 -15.72 3.81 12.15
CA GLY A 250 -16.12 4.77 11.13
C GLY A 250 -15.13 4.82 9.98
N ASN A 251 -15.48 5.59 8.96
CA ASN A 251 -14.69 5.81 7.76
C ASN A 251 -13.66 6.96 7.95
N TYR A 252 -12.85 7.21 6.92
CA TYR A 252 -11.82 8.25 6.96
C TYR A 252 -12.35 9.64 7.32
N THR A 253 -13.45 10.07 6.70
CA THR A 253 -14.03 11.40 6.94
C THR A 253 -14.43 11.58 8.40
N SER A 254 -15.13 10.59 8.97
CA SER A 254 -15.52 10.62 10.38
C SER A 254 -14.33 10.61 11.34
N TRP A 255 -13.28 9.86 11.02
CA TRP A 255 -12.03 9.86 11.77
C TRP A 255 -11.33 11.22 11.73
N LEU A 256 -11.27 11.87 10.56
CA LEU A 256 -10.61 13.16 10.40
C LEU A 256 -11.30 14.26 11.24
N GLU A 257 -12.63 14.27 11.28
CA GLU A 257 -13.37 15.19 12.14
C GLU A 257 -13.08 14.97 13.63
N GLN A 258 -13.04 13.70 14.07
CA GLN A 258 -12.72 13.36 15.46
C GLN A 258 -11.27 13.72 15.80
N LYS A 259 -10.32 13.43 14.90
CA LYS A 259 -8.91 13.79 15.05
C LYS A 259 -8.73 15.30 15.12
N SER A 260 -9.40 16.07 14.27
CA SER A 260 -9.37 17.53 14.31
C SER A 260 -9.86 18.07 15.67
N LYS A 261 -10.99 17.56 16.18
CA LYS A 261 -11.50 17.91 17.51
C LYS A 261 -10.51 17.53 18.62
N ARG A 262 -9.88 16.36 18.54
CA ARG A 262 -8.86 15.90 19.50
C ARG A 262 -7.63 16.81 19.48
N LEU A 263 -7.09 17.09 18.30
CA LEU A 263 -5.94 17.98 18.12
C LEU A 263 -6.23 19.39 18.65
N GLN A 264 -7.41 19.95 18.40
CA GLN A 264 -7.78 21.25 18.97
C GLN A 264 -7.83 21.24 20.51
N GLN A 265 -8.28 20.14 21.12
CA GLN A 265 -8.27 19.99 22.57
C GLN A 265 -6.85 19.83 23.09
N GLU A 266 -6.01 19.06 22.40
CA GLU A 266 -4.60 18.88 22.72
C GLU A 266 -3.81 20.17 22.59
N GLU A 267 -4.01 20.96 21.53
CA GLU A 267 -3.41 22.30 21.37
C GLU A 267 -3.84 23.26 22.48
N LYS A 268 -5.13 23.26 22.85
CA LYS A 268 -5.61 24.04 23.99
C LYS A 268 -4.94 23.61 25.31
N GLN A 269 -4.74 22.30 25.52
CA GLN A 269 -4.03 21.80 26.68
C GLN A 269 -2.53 22.11 26.62
N ALA A 270 -1.89 21.97 25.46
CA ALA A 270 -0.49 22.29 25.22
C ALA A 270 -0.21 23.77 25.44
N GLY A 271 -1.08 24.66 24.94
CA GLY A 271 -1.00 26.10 25.21
C GLY A 271 -1.13 26.43 26.70
N LYS A 272 -2.01 25.75 27.44
CA LYS A 272 -2.07 25.87 28.91
C LYS A 272 -0.79 25.34 29.58
N ARG A 273 -0.23 24.23 29.10
CA ARG A 273 1.03 23.64 29.60
C ARG A 273 2.20 24.59 29.37
N LYS A 274 2.35 25.16 28.16
CA LYS A 274 3.40 26.12 27.82
C LYS A 274 3.36 27.35 28.72
N LYS A 275 2.17 27.93 28.93
CA LYS A 275 1.98 29.04 29.89
C LYS A 275 2.33 28.65 31.34
N THR A 276 2.13 27.39 31.71
CA THR A 276 2.51 26.87 33.04
C THR A 276 4.03 26.72 33.15
N LEU A 277 4.68 26.18 32.11
CA LEU A 277 6.13 26.08 31.99
C LEU A 277 6.81 27.46 32.05
N GLU A 278 6.28 28.45 31.31
CA GLU A 278 6.78 29.83 31.33
C GLU A 278 6.72 30.43 32.75
N ARG A 279 5.59 30.26 33.45
CA ARG A 279 5.43 30.70 34.85
C ARG A 279 6.38 29.99 35.81
N GLU A 280 6.58 28.68 35.64
CA GLU A 280 7.53 27.93 36.48
C GLU A 280 8.98 28.35 36.19
N LEU A 281 9.35 28.59 34.94
CA LEU A 281 10.67 29.07 34.53
C LEU A 281 10.96 30.48 35.09
N GLU A 282 9.99 31.39 35.05
CA GLU A 282 10.08 32.71 35.69
C GLU A 282 10.31 32.58 37.20
N TRP A 283 9.60 31.69 37.89
CA TRP A 283 9.80 31.42 39.31
C TRP A 283 11.19 30.84 39.61
N VAL A 284 11.69 29.90 38.79
CA VAL A 284 13.05 29.34 38.94
C VAL A 284 14.14 30.40 38.76
N ARG A 285 13.88 31.41 37.91
CA ARG A 285 14.74 32.59 37.74
C ARG A 285 14.65 33.57 38.93
N MET A 286 13.57 33.53 39.71
CA MET A 286 13.36 34.40 40.87
C MET A 286 14.03 33.85 42.15
N SER A 287 15.16 34.46 42.51
CA SER A 287 15.83 34.48 43.82
C SER A 287 16.37 33.15 44.43
N PRO A 288 17.64 33.10 44.89
CA PRO A 288 18.29 31.89 45.43
C PRO A 288 17.63 31.28 46.68
N LYS A 289 16.95 32.08 47.51
CA LYS A 289 16.35 31.64 48.78
C LYS A 289 15.10 30.76 48.62
N ALA A 290 14.47 30.71 47.44
CA ALA A 290 13.30 29.87 47.17
C ALA A 290 13.65 28.41 46.81
N ARG A 291 14.92 28.13 46.50
CA ARG A 291 15.40 26.80 46.06
C ARG A 291 15.48 25.76 47.18
N GLN A 292 15.59 26.18 48.43
CA GLN A 292 15.98 25.28 49.52
C GLN A 292 14.85 24.39 50.09
N THR A 293 13.56 24.70 49.86
CA THR A 293 12.50 24.04 50.65
C THR A 293 11.42 23.27 49.89
N LYS A 294 11.27 23.37 48.55
CA LYS A 294 10.22 22.63 47.79
C LYS A 294 10.61 22.23 46.35
N SER A 295 11.87 21.87 46.11
CA SER A 295 12.45 21.87 44.75
C SER A 295 12.32 20.55 43.94
N LYS A 296 12.38 19.36 44.56
CA LYS A 296 12.55 18.11 43.80
C LYS A 296 11.32 17.66 42.98
N ALA A 297 10.12 17.80 43.55
CA ALA A 297 8.88 17.38 42.89
C ALA A 297 8.47 18.29 41.72
N ARG A 298 8.72 19.61 41.83
CA ARG A 298 8.43 20.57 40.74
C ARG A 298 9.46 20.51 39.61
N LEU A 299 10.76 20.34 39.91
CA LEU A 299 11.76 20.09 38.86
C LEU A 299 11.47 18.81 38.07
N SER A 300 11.11 17.73 38.78
CA SER A 300 10.67 16.49 38.13
C SER A 300 9.45 16.71 37.23
N ASN A 301 8.51 17.57 37.63
CA ASN A 301 7.32 17.88 36.83
C ASN A 301 7.67 18.74 35.61
N TYR A 302 8.57 19.71 35.77
CA TYR A 302 9.09 20.55 34.71
C TYR A 302 9.84 19.74 33.64
N GLU A 303 10.73 18.82 34.04
CA GLU A 303 11.43 17.90 33.14
C GLU A 303 10.46 16.97 32.39
N LYS A 304 9.43 16.45 33.07
CA LYS A 304 8.37 15.64 32.44
C LYS A 304 7.56 16.45 31.41
N LEU A 305 7.24 17.71 31.71
CA LEU A 305 6.50 18.60 30.81
C LEU A 305 7.36 18.99 29.58
N LEU A 306 8.64 19.27 29.77
CA LEU A 306 9.60 19.54 28.69
C LEU A 306 9.76 18.35 27.73
N GLY A 307 9.90 17.13 28.27
CA GLY A 307 10.02 15.92 27.46
C GLY A 307 8.76 15.64 26.61
N ALA A 308 7.60 16.12 27.04
CA ALA A 308 6.36 16.04 26.27
C ALA A 308 6.26 17.12 25.17
N GLU A 309 6.82 18.31 25.39
CA GLU A 309 6.80 19.42 24.41
C GLU A 309 7.76 19.15 23.22
N GLN A 310 8.91 18.53 23.45
CA GLN A 310 9.82 18.12 22.37
C GLN A 310 9.17 17.14 21.37
N LYS A 311 8.34 16.21 21.85
CA LYS A 311 7.62 15.25 20.99
C LYS A 311 6.63 15.91 20.03
N GLN A 312 6.12 17.11 20.36
CA GLN A 312 5.14 17.83 19.54
C GLN A 312 5.78 18.62 18.39
N LYS A 313 7.07 18.99 18.49
CA LYS A 313 7.74 19.80 17.46
C LYS A 313 8.19 18.99 16.24
N GLU A 314 8.39 17.68 16.38
CA GLU A 314 8.77 16.78 15.28
C GLU A 314 7.66 16.66 14.21
N GLU A 315 6.42 17.07 14.50
CA GLU A 315 5.24 16.91 13.62
C GLU A 315 5.14 17.96 12.48
N LYS A 316 5.88 19.08 12.54
CA LYS A 316 5.80 20.15 11.53
C LYS A 316 7.00 20.15 10.59
N LEU A 317 7.16 19.07 9.84
CA LEU A 317 8.08 19.04 8.70
C LEU A 317 7.28 19.39 7.45
N GLU A 318 7.39 20.63 7.00
CA GLU A 318 6.88 21.06 5.69
C GLU A 318 7.95 20.80 4.63
N ILE A 319 7.56 20.21 3.51
CA ILE A 319 8.45 20.02 2.37
C ILE A 319 8.62 21.40 1.71
N PHE A 320 9.85 21.88 1.64
CA PHE A 320 10.20 23.12 0.96
C PHE A 320 10.62 22.83 -0.48
N ILE A 321 9.92 23.43 -1.45
CA ILE A 321 10.32 23.43 -2.86
C ILE A 321 10.96 24.78 -3.17
N PRO A 322 12.25 24.83 -3.58
CA PRO A 322 12.91 26.08 -3.87
C PRO A 322 12.28 26.78 -5.07
N ALA A 323 12.25 28.11 -5.03
CA ALA A 323 11.74 28.89 -6.15
C ALA A 323 12.69 28.77 -7.35
N GLY A 324 12.16 28.32 -8.48
CA GLY A 324 12.93 28.22 -9.71
C GLY A 324 13.40 29.57 -10.27
N PRO A 325 14.32 29.55 -11.26
CA PRO A 325 14.72 30.76 -11.97
C PRO A 325 13.54 31.42 -12.70
N ARG A 326 13.69 32.68 -13.11
CA ARG A 326 12.66 33.39 -13.89
C ARG A 326 12.37 32.65 -15.19
N LEU A 327 11.12 32.25 -15.37
CA LEU A 327 10.60 31.61 -16.57
C LEU A 327 10.19 32.67 -17.60
N GLY A 328 10.46 32.39 -18.88
CA GLY A 328 9.90 33.13 -20.00
C GLY A 328 8.40 32.85 -20.23
N ASN A 329 7.82 33.52 -21.23
CA ASN A 329 6.39 33.40 -21.52
C ASN A 329 5.99 32.04 -22.13
N ASN A 330 6.91 31.36 -22.81
CA ASN A 330 6.66 30.04 -23.39
C ASN A 330 7.44 28.99 -22.58
N VAL A 331 6.74 28.11 -21.87
CA VAL A 331 7.36 27.05 -21.07
C VAL A 331 7.40 25.76 -21.87
N ILE A 332 6.24 25.26 -22.30
CA ILE A 332 6.11 24.05 -23.14
C ILE A 332 5.05 24.33 -24.20
N LYS A 333 5.36 24.01 -25.46
CA LYS A 333 4.41 24.12 -26.57
C LYS A 333 4.44 22.86 -27.43
N ALA A 334 3.27 22.25 -27.60
CA ALA A 334 3.04 21.12 -28.48
C ALA A 334 2.03 21.51 -29.55
N GLU A 335 2.38 21.31 -30.82
CA GLU A 335 1.52 21.55 -31.98
C GLU A 335 1.45 20.27 -32.83
N ALA A 336 0.25 19.73 -32.96
CA ALA A 336 -0.08 18.53 -33.74
C ALA A 336 0.83 17.32 -33.45
N VAL A 337 1.26 17.16 -32.20
CA VAL A 337 2.24 16.12 -31.83
C VAL A 337 1.62 14.74 -31.92
N SER A 338 2.29 13.85 -32.66
CA SER A 338 1.95 12.43 -32.72
C SER A 338 3.15 11.59 -32.29
N LYS A 339 2.87 10.54 -31.51
CA LYS A 339 3.89 9.61 -31.02
C LYS A 339 3.32 8.21 -30.89
N GLY A 340 4.06 7.21 -31.33
CA GLY A 340 3.79 5.80 -31.08
C GLY A 340 5.06 5.02 -30.76
N PHE A 341 4.89 3.80 -30.25
CA PHE A 341 5.94 2.80 -30.20
C PHE A 341 5.42 1.54 -30.87
N ASP A 342 6.20 1.02 -31.82
CA ASP A 342 5.81 -0.12 -32.65
C ASP A 342 4.40 0.07 -33.24
N ASP A 343 3.47 -0.84 -32.97
CA ASP A 343 2.09 -0.77 -33.45
C ASP A 343 1.15 0.02 -32.52
N ARG A 344 1.66 0.58 -31.41
CA ARG A 344 0.84 1.27 -30.41
C ARG A 344 0.98 2.78 -30.50
N LEU A 345 -0.07 3.42 -31.02
CA LEU A 345 -0.20 4.88 -31.01
C LEU A 345 -0.46 5.38 -29.58
N LEU A 346 0.35 6.34 -29.12
CA LEU A 346 0.19 6.99 -27.80
C LEU A 346 -0.56 8.31 -27.92
N TYR A 347 -0.14 9.16 -28.86
CA TYR A 347 -0.75 10.46 -29.13
C TYR A 347 -1.00 10.63 -30.62
N GLU A 348 -2.12 11.26 -30.93
CA GLU A 348 -2.46 11.72 -32.27
C GLU A 348 -2.90 13.19 -32.18
N ASN A 349 -2.23 14.06 -32.94
CA ASN A 349 -2.58 15.49 -33.04
C ASN A 349 -2.73 16.20 -31.67
N LEU A 350 -1.79 15.96 -30.75
CA LEU A 350 -1.79 16.58 -29.43
C LEU A 350 -1.37 18.06 -29.55
N ASN A 351 -2.25 18.95 -29.08
CA ASN A 351 -2.03 20.40 -29.07
C ASN A 351 -2.19 20.96 -27.65
N PHE A 352 -1.13 21.53 -27.08
CA PHE A 352 -1.23 22.24 -25.80
C PHE A 352 -0.13 23.31 -25.65
N ASP A 353 -0.42 24.34 -24.86
CA ASP A 353 0.50 25.41 -24.50
C ASP A 353 0.48 25.57 -22.97
N LEU A 354 1.65 25.47 -22.35
CA LEU A 354 1.83 25.65 -20.91
C LEU A 354 2.40 27.05 -20.62
N PRO A 355 1.60 27.96 -20.04
CA PRO A 355 2.09 29.26 -19.61
C PRO A 355 2.95 29.18 -18.33
N PRO A 356 3.74 30.25 -18.02
CA PRO A 356 4.47 30.35 -16.76
C PRO A 356 3.52 30.25 -15.56
N ALA A 357 3.99 29.58 -14.50
CA ALA A 357 3.21 29.24 -13.29
C ALA A 357 2.00 28.32 -13.51
N GLY A 358 1.84 27.74 -14.72
CA GLY A 358 0.84 26.71 -14.96
C GLY A 358 1.15 25.42 -14.18
N ILE A 359 0.18 24.94 -13.42
CA ILE A 359 0.24 23.62 -12.77
C ILE A 359 -0.66 22.69 -13.58
N VAL A 360 -0.07 21.67 -14.20
CA VAL A 360 -0.80 20.70 -15.03
C VAL A 360 -0.78 19.34 -14.37
N GLY A 361 -1.96 18.81 -14.06
CA GLY A 361 -2.14 17.42 -13.68
C GLY A 361 -2.32 16.56 -14.92
N ILE A 362 -1.41 15.60 -15.14
CA ILE A 362 -1.52 14.63 -16.23
C ILE A 362 -2.19 13.38 -15.69
N ILE A 363 -3.38 13.07 -16.19
CA ILE A 363 -4.16 11.89 -15.81
C ILE A 363 -4.35 10.95 -17.00
N GLY A 364 -4.52 9.67 -16.72
CA GLY A 364 -4.73 8.64 -17.73
C GLY A 364 -4.34 7.27 -17.20
N PRO A 365 -4.71 6.19 -17.89
CA PRO A 365 -4.34 4.84 -17.48
C PRO A 365 -2.83 4.59 -17.55
N ASN A 366 -2.36 3.52 -16.92
CA ASN A 366 -0.99 3.07 -17.09
C ASN A 366 -0.73 2.66 -18.54
N GLY A 367 0.43 3.04 -19.09
CA GLY A 367 0.74 2.81 -20.50
C GLY A 367 0.08 3.81 -21.48
N ALA A 368 -0.61 4.84 -21.01
CA ALA A 368 -1.16 5.91 -21.86
C ALA A 368 -0.11 6.90 -22.42
N GLY A 369 1.18 6.67 -22.18
CA GLY A 369 2.27 7.55 -22.62
C GLY A 369 2.74 8.60 -21.61
N LYS A 370 2.15 8.73 -20.42
CA LYS A 370 2.51 9.78 -19.42
C LYS A 370 4.02 9.97 -19.22
N THR A 371 4.77 8.87 -19.06
CA THR A 371 6.24 8.90 -18.93
C THR A 371 6.94 9.33 -20.22
N THR A 372 6.46 8.88 -21.39
CA THR A 372 6.91 9.35 -22.72
C THR A 372 6.76 10.86 -22.85
N LEU A 373 5.68 11.46 -22.33
CA LEU A 373 5.54 12.93 -22.32
C LEU A 373 6.66 13.60 -21.52
N PHE A 374 6.99 13.07 -20.33
CA PHE A 374 8.12 13.59 -19.55
C PHE A 374 9.46 13.41 -20.26
N ARG A 375 9.68 12.28 -20.95
CA ARG A 375 10.88 12.06 -21.75
C ARG A 375 11.00 13.04 -22.92
N MET A 376 9.89 13.38 -23.58
CA MET A 376 9.87 14.44 -24.59
C MET A 376 10.18 15.82 -23.99
N ILE A 377 9.66 16.13 -22.79
CA ILE A 377 10.00 17.37 -22.07
C ILE A 377 11.50 17.43 -21.73
N MET A 378 12.09 16.30 -21.34
CA MET A 378 13.53 16.19 -21.05
C MET A 378 14.41 16.11 -22.30
N ASN A 379 13.86 16.22 -23.50
CA ASN A 379 14.56 16.02 -24.78
C ASN A 379 15.25 14.65 -24.91
N GLN A 380 14.76 13.63 -24.22
CA GLN A 380 15.24 12.24 -24.31
C GLN A 380 14.57 11.47 -25.45
N GLU A 381 13.37 11.87 -25.83
CA GLU A 381 12.59 11.30 -26.94
C GLU A 381 12.05 12.43 -27.83
N SER A 382 11.92 12.18 -29.13
CA SER A 382 11.33 13.11 -30.10
C SER A 382 9.93 12.67 -30.50
N ALA A 383 9.08 13.63 -30.88
CA ALA A 383 7.82 13.36 -31.55
C ALA A 383 8.06 12.67 -32.91
N ASP A 384 7.13 11.83 -33.35
CA ASP A 384 7.19 11.20 -34.68
C ASP A 384 6.64 12.14 -35.75
N ASP A 385 5.62 12.94 -35.39
CA ASP A 385 5.06 14.01 -36.22
C ASP A 385 4.67 15.22 -35.35
N GLY A 386 4.52 16.40 -35.96
CA GLY A 386 4.23 17.66 -35.29
C GLY A 386 5.47 18.34 -34.68
N SER A 387 5.25 19.32 -33.80
CA SER A 387 6.33 20.04 -33.12
C SER A 387 6.13 20.05 -31.59
N PHE A 388 7.18 19.67 -30.86
CA PHE A 388 7.22 19.74 -29.40
C PHE A 388 8.44 20.58 -29.00
N SER A 389 8.20 21.67 -28.28
CA SER A 389 9.25 22.62 -27.90
C SER A 389 9.17 22.99 -26.42
N VAL A 390 10.34 23.09 -25.79
CA VAL A 390 10.52 23.52 -24.41
C VAL A 390 11.30 24.83 -24.42
N GLY A 391 10.85 25.83 -23.65
CA GLY A 391 11.45 27.15 -23.64
C GLY A 391 12.90 27.13 -23.13
N GLU A 392 13.77 27.97 -23.70
CA GLU A 392 15.21 28.00 -23.38
C GLU A 392 15.52 28.37 -21.92
N THR A 393 14.58 29.07 -21.25
CA THR A 393 14.72 29.49 -19.84
C THR A 393 14.27 28.41 -18.85
N VAL A 394 13.71 27.31 -19.34
CA VAL A 394 13.17 26.24 -18.49
C VAL A 394 14.31 25.38 -17.96
N LYS A 395 14.45 25.32 -16.64
CA LYS A 395 15.25 24.31 -15.96
C LYS A 395 14.33 23.20 -15.47
N ILE A 396 14.56 21.99 -15.96
CA ILE A 396 13.75 20.82 -15.63
C ILE A 396 14.32 20.15 -14.39
N ALA A 397 13.48 19.93 -13.39
CA ALA A 397 13.75 19.02 -12.28
C ALA A 397 12.82 17.82 -12.44
N TYR A 398 13.40 16.63 -12.59
CA TYR A 398 12.65 15.39 -12.79
C TYR A 398 12.84 14.47 -11.58
N VAL A 399 11.73 13.91 -11.10
CA VAL A 399 11.74 12.89 -10.05
C VAL A 399 11.15 11.63 -10.67
N ASP A 400 11.99 10.62 -10.85
CA ASP A 400 11.56 9.36 -11.45
C ASP A 400 10.75 8.49 -10.48
N GLN A 401 9.87 7.65 -11.03
CA GLN A 401 9.06 6.70 -10.26
C GLN A 401 9.88 5.54 -9.71
N GLN A 402 10.99 5.17 -10.35
CA GLN A 402 11.76 3.98 -9.98
C GLN A 402 12.86 4.25 -8.95
N HIS A 403 13.05 5.51 -8.50
CA HIS A 403 14.06 5.89 -7.52
C HIS A 403 15.47 5.30 -7.79
N ALA A 404 15.80 5.08 -9.07
CA ALA A 404 16.95 4.27 -9.49
C ALA A 404 18.32 4.81 -9.06
N GLU A 405 18.39 6.10 -8.69
CA GLU A 405 19.63 6.76 -8.27
C GLU A 405 19.90 6.68 -6.75
N ILE A 406 19.04 6.04 -5.95
CA ILE A 406 19.23 5.94 -4.50
C ILE A 406 20.17 4.77 -4.16
N ASP A 407 21.35 5.07 -3.59
CA ASP A 407 22.27 4.07 -3.07
C ASP A 407 21.85 3.68 -1.64
N PRO A 408 21.41 2.43 -1.40
CA PRO A 408 20.94 1.99 -0.09
C PRO A 408 22.05 1.96 0.99
N ASN A 409 23.32 2.06 0.59
CA ASN A 409 24.45 2.05 1.53
C ASN A 409 24.86 3.44 2.02
N LYS A 410 24.33 4.52 1.41
CA LYS A 410 24.64 5.89 1.80
C LYS A 410 23.61 6.43 2.79
N SER A 411 24.07 7.29 3.69
CA SER A 411 23.15 8.01 4.57
C SER A 411 22.27 8.98 3.77
N ILE A 412 21.09 9.31 4.30
CA ILE A 412 20.18 10.28 3.67
C ILE A 412 20.90 11.62 3.40
N TRP A 413 21.76 12.05 4.33
CA TRP A 413 22.54 13.27 4.17
C TRP A 413 23.52 13.16 3.01
N GLU A 414 24.32 12.10 2.92
CA GLU A 414 25.28 11.90 1.82
C GLU A 414 24.59 11.79 0.46
N GLN A 415 23.42 11.15 0.43
CA GLN A 415 22.65 10.95 -0.80
C GLN A 415 22.10 12.27 -1.35
N ILE A 416 21.65 13.18 -0.47
CA ILE A 416 21.11 14.49 -0.85
C ILE A 416 22.23 15.52 -1.05
N SER A 417 23.27 15.49 -0.20
CA SER A 417 24.34 16.48 -0.21
C SER A 417 25.46 16.18 -1.21
N GLY A 418 25.55 14.93 -1.68
CA GLY A 418 26.71 14.44 -2.42
C GLY A 418 28.00 14.47 -1.60
N GLY A 419 27.89 14.54 -0.26
CA GLY A 419 29.02 14.72 0.67
C GLY A 419 29.42 16.19 0.90
N ASN A 420 28.68 17.17 0.36
CA ASN A 420 28.97 18.59 0.59
C ASN A 420 28.36 19.09 1.91
N GLU A 421 29.12 19.85 2.70
CA GLU A 421 28.64 20.46 3.94
C GLU A 421 27.65 21.62 3.72
N LEU A 422 27.68 22.25 2.54
CA LEU A 422 26.82 23.36 2.15
C LEU A 422 26.11 23.03 0.84
N LEU A 423 24.78 23.17 0.85
CA LEU A 423 23.92 23.12 -0.33
C LEU A 423 23.41 24.54 -0.59
N ASP A 424 23.73 25.11 -1.75
CA ASP A 424 23.03 26.29 -2.24
C ASP A 424 21.65 25.83 -2.73
N LEU A 425 20.62 26.13 -1.94
CA LEU A 425 19.21 25.81 -2.21
C LEU A 425 18.51 26.87 -3.06
#